data_AF-A0A1M6DUH7-F1
#
_entry.id   AF-A0A1M6DUH7-F1
#
_cell.length_a   1.000
_cell.length_b   1.000
_cell.length_c   1.000
_cell.angle_alpha   90.00
_cell.angle_beta   90.00
_cell.angle_gamma   90.00
#
_symmetry.space_group_name_H-M   'P 1'
#
loop_
_entity.id
_entity.type
_entity.pdbx_description
1 polymer ?
#
loop_
_entity_poly.entity_id
_entity_poly.type
_entity_poly.pdbx_seq_one_letter_code
_entity_poly.pdbx_strand_id
1 'polypeptide(L)'
;MVNYRVTVILKLLERNWLPGEVPPLEKIQGAGMVRPEDVRRLGDFLKERLERVASMMELLQERGFCCRGTRKAVILEGSNLEAYQVKELLQEHGFEPHEYEIKLEYTRQWGIM
;
A
#
# COMPACT_ATOMS: atom_id res chain seq x y z
N MET A 1 23.44 -10.46 15.58
CA MET A 1 21.98 -10.33 15.50
C MET A 1 21.64 -9.79 14.13
N VAL A 2 20.77 -10.48 13.38
CA VAL A 2 20.28 -9.95 12.09
C VAL A 2 19.15 -8.99 12.43
N ASN A 3 19.33 -7.70 12.14
CA ASN A 3 18.21 -6.77 12.17
C ASN A 3 17.48 -6.89 10.84
N TYR A 4 16.18 -7.18 10.90
CA TYR A 4 15.30 -7.13 9.75
C TYR A 4 14.34 -5.97 9.92
N ARG A 5 14.03 -5.32 8.80
CA ARG A 5 13.03 -4.26 8.73
C ARG A 5 12.01 -4.62 7.67
N VAL A 6 10.74 -4.60 8.06
CA VAL A 6 9.62 -4.77 7.14
C VAL A 6 9.04 -3.40 6.83
N THR A 7 8.92 -3.12 5.54
CA THR A 7 8.38 -1.88 5.01
C THR A 7 7.17 -2.22 4.16
N VAL A 8 6.00 -1.76 4.58
CA VAL A 8 4.74 -1.88 3.84
C VAL A 8 4.47 -0.56 3.14
N ILE A 9 4.22 -0.61 1.83
CA ILE A 9 3.96 0.57 1.00
C ILE A 9 2.52 0.49 0.52
N LEU A 10 1.73 1.50 0.89
CA LEU A 10 0.32 1.64 0.54
C LEU A 10 0.17 2.83 -0.42
N LYS A 11 0.03 2.57 -1.72
CA LYS A 11 -0.21 3.62 -2.72
C LYS A 11 -1.61 4.21 -2.55
N LEU A 12 -1.71 5.54 -2.51
CA LEU A 12 -2.96 6.26 -2.23
C LEU A 12 -3.88 6.38 -3.44
N LEU A 13 -3.30 6.62 -4.62
CA LEU A 13 -4.04 6.90 -5.86
C LEU A 13 -4.10 5.71 -6.82
N GLU A 14 -3.38 4.64 -6.47
CA GLU A 14 -3.17 3.49 -7.34
C GLU A 14 -3.29 2.22 -6.51
N ARG A 15 -3.63 1.13 -7.19
CA ARG A 15 -3.40 -0.24 -6.75
C ARG A 15 -2.59 -0.94 -7.83
N ASN A 16 -2.05 -2.12 -7.55
CA ASN A 16 -1.48 -2.94 -8.61
C ASN A 16 -2.63 -3.46 -9.48
N TRP A 17 -2.84 -2.81 -10.61
CA TRP A 17 -3.92 -3.16 -11.53
C TRP A 17 -3.63 -4.50 -12.20
N LEU A 18 -4.67 -5.33 -12.34
CA LEU A 18 -4.57 -6.57 -13.10
C LEU A 18 -4.38 -6.26 -14.60
N PRO A 19 -3.72 -7.14 -15.37
CA PRO A 19 -3.54 -6.94 -16.80
C PRO A 19 -4.90 -6.78 -17.50
N GLY A 20 -5.13 -5.59 -18.08
CA GLY A 20 -6.37 -5.22 -18.76
C GLY A 20 -7.27 -4.24 -18.01
N GLU A 21 -7.01 -3.96 -16.73
CA GLU A 21 -7.70 -2.89 -16.00
C GLU A 21 -7.09 -1.53 -16.32
N VAL A 22 -7.94 -0.57 -16.71
CA VAL A 22 -7.53 0.83 -16.92
C VAL A 22 -7.81 1.63 -15.65
N PRO A 23 -6.79 2.23 -15.01
CA PRO A 23 -6.97 3.05 -13.82
C PRO A 23 -7.98 4.17 -14.07
N PRO A 24 -8.93 4.43 -13.14
CA PRO A 24 -9.90 5.51 -13.30
C PRO A 24 -9.26 6.88 -13.53
N LEU A 25 -8.08 7.11 -12.93
CA LEU A 25 -7.33 8.35 -13.10
C LEU A 25 -6.82 8.53 -14.55
N GLU A 26 -6.37 7.45 -15.20
CA GLU A 26 -5.90 7.50 -16.60
C GLU A 26 -7.04 7.72 -17.59
N LYS A 27 -8.28 7.35 -17.23
CA LYS A 27 -9.46 7.70 -18.06
C LYS A 27 -9.75 9.20 -18.08
N ILE A 28 -9.19 9.96 -17.15
CA ILE A 28 -9.38 11.41 -17.04
C ILE A 28 -8.10 12.15 -17.47
N GLN A 29 -6.93 11.67 -17.03
CA GLN A 29 -5.64 12.25 -17.39
C GLN A 29 -5.26 11.91 -18.83
N GLY A 30 -5.26 12.92 -19.70
CA GLY A 30 -4.88 12.76 -21.11
C GLY A 30 -6.03 12.34 -22.03
N ALA A 31 -7.26 12.22 -21.52
CA ALA A 31 -8.44 11.96 -22.34
C ALA A 31 -8.89 13.24 -23.06
N GLY A 32 -9.14 13.14 -24.37
CA GLY A 32 -9.65 14.27 -25.18
C GLY A 32 -11.09 14.66 -24.85
N MET A 33 -11.86 13.79 -24.17
CA MET A 33 -13.22 14.07 -23.72
C MET A 33 -13.48 13.32 -22.41
N VAL A 34 -13.75 14.08 -21.34
CA VAL A 34 -14.06 13.57 -20.00
C VAL A 34 -15.52 13.81 -19.71
N ARG A 35 -16.26 12.79 -19.24
CA ARG A 35 -17.67 12.95 -18.84
C ARG A 35 -17.77 13.20 -17.33
N PRO A 36 -18.82 13.89 -16.84
CA PRO A 36 -19.05 14.07 -15.41
C PRO A 36 -19.10 12.73 -14.64
N GLU A 37 -19.60 11.67 -15.27
CA GLU A 37 -19.67 10.33 -14.68
C GLU A 37 -18.29 9.73 -14.40
N ASP A 38 -17.28 10.05 -15.23
CA ASP A 38 -15.91 9.56 -15.04
C ASP A 38 -15.29 10.18 -13.79
N VAL A 39 -15.54 11.48 -13.56
CA VAL A 39 -15.08 12.21 -12.37
C VAL A 39 -15.75 11.65 -11.11
N ARG A 40 -17.05 11.36 -11.16
CA ARG A 40 -17.76 10.73 -10.03
C ARG A 40 -17.19 9.34 -9.70
N ARG A 41 -16.98 8.50 -10.72
CA ARG A 41 -16.35 7.17 -10.56
C ARG A 41 -14.95 7.24 -9.97
N LEU A 42 -14.15 8.24 -10.37
CA LEU A 42 -12.86 8.49 -9.74
C LEU A 42 -13.02 8.83 -8.25
N GLY A 43 -13.97 9.70 -7.90
CA GLY A 43 -14.27 10.05 -6.51
C GLY A 43 -14.66 8.83 -5.67
N ASP A 44 -15.54 7.98 -6.19
CA ASP A 44 -15.98 6.76 -5.51
C ASP A 44 -14.81 5.78 -5.32
N PHE A 45 -13.99 5.58 -6.37
CA PHE A 45 -12.79 4.75 -6.28
C PHE A 45 -11.81 5.27 -5.24
N LEU A 46 -11.52 6.58 -5.24
CA LEU A 46 -10.61 7.18 -4.28
C LEU A 46 -11.14 7.06 -2.85
N LYS A 47 -12.44 7.24 -2.65
CA LYS A 47 -13.06 7.09 -1.33
C LYS A 47 -12.87 5.66 -0.81
N GLU A 48 -13.22 4.66 -1.60
CA GLU A 48 -13.06 3.24 -1.22
C GLU A 48 -11.59 2.90 -0.96
N ARG A 49 -10.69 3.34 -1.85
CA ARG A 49 -9.26 3.08 -1.74
C ARG A 49 -8.65 3.68 -0.48
N LEU A 50 -8.97 4.94 -0.20
CA LEU A 50 -8.45 5.63 0.97
C LEU A 50 -8.97 5.03 2.27
N GLU A 51 -10.22 4.57 2.29
CA GLU A 51 -10.77 3.82 3.43
C GLU A 51 -10.00 2.52 3.67
N ARG A 52 -9.75 1.73 2.62
CA ARG A 52 -8.95 0.50 2.74
C ARG A 52 -7.53 0.76 3.22
N VAL A 53 -6.90 1.84 2.75
CA VAL A 53 -5.57 2.26 3.23
C VAL A 53 -5.61 2.64 4.71
N ALA A 54 -6.63 3.38 5.15
CA ALA A 54 -6.79 3.74 6.57
C ALA A 54 -6.95 2.50 7.44
N SER A 55 -7.79 1.54 7.05
CA SER A 55 -7.97 0.28 7.79
C SER A 55 -6.67 -0.54 7.86
N MET A 56 -5.88 -0.60 6.77
CA MET A 56 -4.55 -1.23 6.82
C MET A 56 -3.59 -0.51 7.76
N MET A 57 -3.66 0.83 7.81
CA MET A 57 -2.84 1.62 8.72
C MET A 57 -3.21 1.37 10.19
N GLU A 58 -4.49 1.27 10.52
CA GLU A 58 -4.96 0.96 11.87
C GLU A 58 -4.41 -0.40 12.32
N LEU A 59 -4.63 -1.43 11.50
CA LEU A 59 -4.21 -2.79 11.79
C LEU A 59 -2.69 -2.91 12.01
N LEU A 60 -1.88 -2.24 11.19
CA LEU A 60 -0.43 -2.29 11.31
C LEU A 60 0.09 -1.42 12.47
N GLN A 61 -0.54 -0.28 12.75
CA GLN A 61 -0.19 0.55 13.91
C GLN A 61 -0.42 -0.17 15.24
N GLU A 62 -1.51 -0.95 15.35
CA GLU A 62 -1.76 -1.80 16.53
C GLU A 62 -0.66 -2.84 16.76
N ARG A 63 0.06 -3.23 15.70
CA ARG A 63 1.22 -4.13 15.76
C ARG A 63 2.55 -3.40 15.94
N GLY A 64 2.51 -2.10 16.19
CA GLY A 64 3.67 -1.26 16.46
C GLY A 64 4.42 -0.79 15.22
N PHE A 65 3.81 -0.80 14.04
CA PHE A 65 4.41 -0.18 12.85
C PHE A 65 4.31 1.34 12.92
N CYS A 66 5.39 2.02 12.53
CA CYS A 66 5.43 3.48 12.42
C CYS A 66 4.98 3.91 11.02
N CYS A 67 4.02 4.84 10.95
CA CYS A 67 3.49 5.37 9.70
C CYS A 67 4.22 6.64 9.25
N ARG A 68 4.49 6.76 7.95
CA ARG A 68 5.00 7.96 7.31
C ARG A 68 4.27 8.23 5.99
N GLY A 69 3.74 9.44 5.82
CA GLY A 69 3.16 9.88 4.56
C GLY A 69 4.21 10.33 3.55
N THR A 70 3.98 10.03 2.27
CA THR A 70 4.69 10.59 1.12
C THR A 70 3.67 11.19 0.14
N ARG A 71 4.14 11.82 -0.94
CA ARG A 71 3.27 12.42 -1.96
C ARG A 71 2.30 11.43 -2.62
N LYS A 72 2.68 10.14 -2.71
CA LYS A 72 1.91 9.12 -3.47
C LYS A 72 1.49 7.91 -2.63
N ALA A 73 2.07 7.73 -1.45
CA ALA A 73 1.91 6.52 -0.66
C ALA A 73 2.06 6.78 0.84
N VAL A 74 1.47 5.92 1.65
CA VAL A 74 1.81 5.78 3.08
C VAL A 74 2.79 4.62 3.20
N ILE A 75 3.88 4.85 3.94
CA ILE A 75 4.91 3.86 4.22
C ILE A 75 4.80 3.49 5.69
N LEU A 76 4.70 2.20 5.99
CA LEU A 76 4.66 1.67 7.34
C LEU A 76 5.88 0.81 7.57
N GLU A 77 6.63 1.10 8.63
CA GLU A 77 7.90 0.44 8.91
C GLU A 77 7.87 -0.19 10.30
N GLY A 78 8.28 -1.44 10.40
CA GLY A 78 8.28 -2.19 11.65
C GLY A 78 9.29 -3.33 11.65
N SER A 79 9.63 -3.80 12.84
CA SER A 79 10.51 -4.96 13.06
C SER A 79 9.85 -6.03 13.94
N ASN A 80 8.56 -5.87 14.25
CA ASN A 80 7.81 -6.75 15.15
C ASN A 80 7.21 -7.97 14.42
N LEU A 81 7.01 -7.86 13.11
CA LEU A 81 6.45 -8.91 12.26
C LEU A 81 7.37 -9.12 11.06
N GLU A 82 7.51 -10.37 10.65
CA GLU A 82 8.14 -10.72 9.38
C GLU A 82 7.20 -10.46 8.19
N ALA A 83 7.78 -10.35 7.00
CA ALA A 83 7.03 -10.04 5.78
C ALA A 83 5.88 -11.02 5.49
N TYR A 84 6.05 -12.31 5.79
CA TYR A 84 5.00 -13.31 5.60
C TYR A 84 3.85 -13.12 6.61
N GLN A 85 4.15 -12.78 7.87
CA GLN A 85 3.15 -12.54 8.90
C GLN A 85 2.32 -11.29 8.60
N VAL A 86 2.96 -10.24 8.07
CA VAL A 86 2.25 -9.05 7.58
C VAL A 86 1.31 -9.42 6.44
N LYS A 87 1.77 -10.26 5.50
CA LYS A 87 0.94 -10.73 4.39
C LYS A 87 -0.27 -11.52 4.88
N GLU A 88 -0.07 -12.49 5.78
CA GLU A 88 -1.17 -13.28 6.34
C GLU A 88 -2.17 -12.41 7.09
N LEU A 89 -1.68 -11.50 7.95
CA LEU A 89 -2.52 -10.57 8.71
C LEU A 89 -3.43 -9.75 7.78
N LEU A 90 -2.87 -9.22 6.69
CA LEU A 90 -3.63 -8.42 5.72
C LEU A 90 -4.64 -9.29 4.95
N GLN A 91 -4.26 -10.51 4.56
CA GLN A 91 -5.16 -11.43 3.85
C GLN A 91 -6.32 -11.90 4.73
N GLU A 92 -6.08 -12.17 6.02
CA GLU A 92 -7.12 -12.53 6.99
C GLU A 92 -8.19 -11.44 7.15
N HIS A 93 -7.79 -10.17 6.96
CA HIS A 93 -8.71 -9.03 6.99
C HIS A 93 -9.32 -8.69 5.62
N GLY A 94 -9.12 -9.55 4.62
CA GLY A 94 -9.69 -9.39 3.29
C GLY A 94 -8.99 -8.37 2.41
N PHE A 95 -7.74 -8.00 2.71
CA PHE A 95 -6.90 -7.19 1.82
C PHE A 95 -6.23 -8.05 0.76
N GLU A 96 -6.27 -7.58 -0.48
CA GLU A 96 -5.70 -8.31 -1.60
C GLU A 96 -4.22 -7.94 -1.80
N PRO A 97 -3.35 -8.88 -2.22
CA PRO A 97 -1.92 -8.60 -2.39
C PRO A 97 -1.59 -7.49 -3.38
N HIS A 98 -2.52 -7.13 -4.25
CA HIS A 98 -2.34 -6.08 -5.23
C HIS A 98 -2.57 -4.67 -4.63
N GLU A 99 -3.07 -4.60 -3.40
CA GLU A 99 -3.38 -3.35 -2.70
C GLU A 99 -2.20 -2.78 -1.92
N TYR A 100 -1.14 -3.57 -1.74
CA TYR A 100 0.01 -3.19 -0.94
C TYR A 100 1.29 -3.81 -1.51
N GLU A 101 2.43 -3.24 -1.16
CA GLU A 101 3.74 -3.83 -1.43
C GLU A 101 4.46 -4.06 -0.10
N ILE A 102 5.05 -5.24 0.09
CA ILE A 102 5.86 -5.55 1.27
C ILE A 102 7.31 -5.69 0.83
N LYS A 103 8.20 -4.92 1.46
CA LYS A 103 9.65 -5.01 1.29
C LYS A 103 10.28 -5.49 2.60
N LEU A 104 11.25 -6.38 2.47
CA LEU A 104 12.01 -6.93 3.58
C LEU A 104 13.47 -6.56 3.39
N GLU A 105 14.01 -5.80 4.33
CA GLU A 105 15.41 -5.37 4.33
C GLU A 105 16.15 -6.08 5.46
N TYR A 106 17.15 -6.89 5.10
CA TYR A 106 18.04 -7.53 6.06
C TYR A 106 19.32 -6.74 6.18
N THR A 107 19.56 -6.13 7.35
CA THR A 107 20.85 -5.53 7.65
C THR A 107 21.78 -6.63 8.16
N ARG A 108 22.65 -7.15 7.28
CA ARG A 108 23.79 -7.97 7.69
C ARG A 108 24.88 -7.05 8.23
N GLN A 109 25.21 -7.19 9.51
CA GLN A 109 26.45 -6.65 10.07
C GLN A 109 27.59 -7.50 9.50
N TRP A 110 28.13 -7.09 8.35
CA TRP A 110 29.44 -7.58 7.95
C TRP A 110 30.43 -7.02 8.96
N GLY A 111 31.06 -7.90 9.74
CA GLY A 111 32.13 -7.53 10.63
C GLY A 111 33.17 -6.72 9.84
N ILE A 112 33.45 -5.53 10.33
CA ILE A 112 34.62 -4.74 9.95
C ILE A 112 35.82 -5.68 10.08
N MET A 113 36.56 -5.88 8.99
CA MET A 113 37.93 -6.39 9.05
C MET A 113 38.86 -5.28 9.53
#